data_AF-A0A955SJP9-F1
#
_entry.id   AF-A0A955SJP9-F1
#
_cell.length_a   1.000
_cell.length_b   1.000
_cell.length_c   1.000
_cell.angle_alpha   90.00
_cell.angle_beta   90.00
_cell.angle_gamma   90.00
#
_symmetry.space_group_name_H-M   'P 1'
#
loop_
_entity.id
_entity.type
_entity.pdbx_description
1 polymer ?
#
loop_
_entity_poly.entity_id
_entity_poly.type
_entity_poly.pdbx_seq_one_letter_code
_entity_poly.pdbx_strand_id
1 'polypeptide(L)'
;NCNLNIDILPMAISDSVDITHFHIAQRGRATSYLASSTGSSQTGGIRETQLVPCATLDWIAERYELPNFVKIDIEGAELLALNGAQHLLSKARPSFLIEVSSENQYSITNILLEHDYVLYNASNVSAKQIALASFNTLAFPKEEAL
;
A
#
# COMPACT_ATOMS: atom_id res chain seq x y z
N ASN A 1 -20.84 9.21 12.92
CA ASN A 1 -20.02 9.45 14.13
C ASN A 1 -19.21 10.71 13.86
N CYS A 2 -19.67 11.88 14.33
CA CYS A 2 -19.19 13.20 13.90
C CYS A 2 -17.93 13.70 14.62
N ASN A 3 -17.39 12.93 15.57
CA ASN A 3 -16.23 13.30 16.38
C ASN A 3 -14.93 12.60 15.95
N LEU A 4 -14.92 11.90 14.82
CA LEU A 4 -13.71 11.30 14.29
C LEU A 4 -12.89 12.37 13.57
N ASN A 5 -11.59 12.47 13.89
CA ASN A 5 -10.66 13.31 13.15
C ASN A 5 -10.33 12.60 11.82
N ILE A 6 -10.89 13.08 10.71
CA ILE A 6 -10.74 12.46 9.39
C ILE A 6 -10.29 13.53 8.41
N ASP A 7 -9.09 13.33 7.86
CA ASP A 7 -8.57 14.09 6.74
C ASP A 7 -8.64 13.26 5.45
N ILE A 8 -9.04 13.90 4.34
CA ILE A 8 -9.07 13.27 3.01
C ILE A 8 -8.12 14.02 2.10
N LEU A 9 -7.13 13.30 1.58
CA LEU A 9 -6.16 13.79 0.60
C LEU A 9 -6.49 13.21 -0.78
N PRO A 10 -6.95 14.02 -1.76
CA PRO A 10 -7.27 13.53 -3.09
C PRO A 10 -6.00 13.38 -3.94
N MET A 11 -5.18 12.38 -3.62
CA MET A 11 -3.91 12.10 -4.29
C MET A 11 -3.64 10.60 -4.39
N ALA A 12 -2.83 10.21 -5.37
CA ALA A 12 -2.32 8.86 -5.46
C ALA A 12 -1.05 8.68 -4.61
N ILE A 13 -0.75 7.44 -4.23
CA ILE A 13 0.51 7.09 -3.57
C ILE A 13 1.43 6.38 -4.56
N SER A 14 2.69 6.80 -4.62
CA SER A 14 3.74 6.22 -5.47
C SER A 14 5.10 6.28 -4.75
N ASP A 15 6.17 5.98 -5.48
CA ASP A 15 7.58 6.12 -5.11
C ASP A 15 8.17 7.53 -5.34
N SER A 16 7.37 8.48 -5.85
CA SER A 16 7.78 9.85 -6.14
C SER A 16 6.65 10.86 -5.92
N VAL A 17 7.01 12.15 -5.80
CA VAL A 17 6.07 13.28 -5.77
C VAL A 17 6.02 13.90 -7.16
N ASP A 18 4.90 13.71 -7.87
CA ASP A 18 4.75 14.12 -9.28
C ASP A 18 3.27 14.30 -9.65
N ILE A 19 3.01 14.58 -10.93
CA ILE A 19 1.70 14.47 -11.58
C ILE A 19 1.75 13.27 -12.52
N THR A 20 0.83 12.32 -12.35
CA THR A 20 0.82 11.07 -13.11
C THR A 20 -0.54 10.76 -13.72
N HIS A 21 -0.57 9.84 -14.66
CA HIS A 21 -1.81 9.36 -15.28
C HIS A 21 -2.46 8.30 -14.39
N PHE A 22 -3.76 8.47 -14.14
CA PHE A 22 -4.61 7.55 -13.41
C PHE A 22 -5.70 7.02 -14.34
N HIS A 23 -5.77 5.71 -14.48
CA HIS A 23 -6.73 5.04 -15.34
C HIS A 23 -8.00 4.72 -14.56
N ILE A 24 -9.11 5.32 -15.00
CA ILE A 24 -10.43 5.00 -14.50
C ILE A 24 -10.92 3.73 -15.19
N ALA A 25 -11.17 2.68 -14.41
CA ALA A 25 -11.64 1.41 -14.93
C ALA A 25 -13.00 1.53 -15.64
N GLN A 26 -13.18 0.77 -16.73
CA GLN A 26 -14.46 0.68 -17.43
C GLN A 26 -15.55 0.07 -16.55
N ARG A 27 -15.19 -0.83 -15.64
CA ARG A 27 -16.08 -1.39 -14.62
C ARG A 27 -15.95 -0.61 -13.32
N GLY A 28 -17.07 -0.13 -12.77
CA GLY A 28 -17.12 0.59 -11.48
C GLY A 28 -16.98 -0.33 -10.27
N ARG A 29 -15.85 -1.02 -10.11
CA ARG A 29 -15.57 -1.96 -9.01
C ARG A 29 -14.43 -1.52 -8.09
N ALA A 30 -14.18 -0.22 -8.02
CA ALA A 30 -13.03 0.37 -7.31
C ALA A 30 -11.65 -0.05 -7.87
N THR A 31 -11.59 -0.50 -9.12
CA THR A 31 -10.38 -1.06 -9.75
C THR A 31 -9.60 -0.04 -10.58
N SER A 32 -9.65 1.24 -10.22
CA SER A 32 -8.90 2.30 -10.93
C SER A 32 -7.46 2.33 -10.41
N TYR A 33 -6.49 2.57 -11.30
CA TYR A 33 -5.08 2.29 -11.02
C TYR A 33 -4.15 3.32 -11.66
N LEU A 34 -2.93 3.44 -11.13
CA LEU A 34 -1.89 4.27 -11.73
C LEU A 34 -1.44 3.69 -13.07
N ALA A 35 -1.18 4.53 -14.07
CA ALA A 35 -0.67 4.09 -15.37
C ALA A 35 0.71 3.41 -15.27
N SER A 36 1.44 3.64 -14.18
CA SER A 36 2.70 2.98 -13.84
C SER A 36 2.52 1.61 -13.17
N SER A 37 1.29 1.17 -12.89
CA SER A 37 0.98 -0.19 -12.42
C SER A 37 0.20 -0.99 -13.48
N THR A 38 0.16 -2.31 -13.30
CA THR A 38 -0.51 -3.24 -14.23
C THR A 38 -2.04 -3.24 -14.06
N GLY A 39 -2.57 -2.67 -12.98
CA GLY A 39 -3.98 -2.74 -12.60
C GLY A 39 -4.43 -4.17 -12.31
N SER A 40 -5.75 -4.40 -12.23
CA SER A 40 -6.31 -5.74 -12.03
C SER A 40 -7.09 -6.27 -13.23
N SER A 41 -7.25 -7.60 -13.29
CA SER A 41 -8.09 -8.27 -14.30
C SER A 41 -9.57 -7.85 -14.25
N GLN A 42 -9.97 -7.18 -13.17
CA GLN A 42 -11.35 -6.73 -12.94
C GLN A 42 -11.66 -5.36 -13.53
N THR A 43 -10.66 -4.63 -14.05
CA THR A 43 -10.80 -3.30 -14.68
C THR A 43 -11.80 -3.31 -15.85
N GLY A 44 -11.76 -4.37 -16.65
CA GLY A 44 -12.58 -4.49 -17.87
C GLY A 44 -12.22 -3.49 -18.97
N GLY A 45 -11.02 -2.89 -18.91
CA GLY A 45 -10.57 -1.83 -19.80
C GLY A 45 -10.46 -0.46 -19.11
N ILE A 46 -10.02 0.54 -19.88
CA ILE A 46 -9.88 1.94 -19.42
C ILE A 46 -11.06 2.74 -19.96
N ARG A 47 -11.85 3.34 -19.06
CA ARG A 47 -12.94 4.26 -19.41
C ARG A 47 -12.42 5.64 -19.78
N GLU A 48 -11.45 6.09 -18.99
CA GLU A 48 -10.96 7.46 -18.98
C GLU A 48 -9.57 7.47 -18.33
N THR A 49 -8.74 8.44 -18.72
CA THR A 49 -7.46 8.70 -18.07
C THR A 49 -7.48 10.12 -17.52
N GLN A 50 -7.11 10.28 -16.25
CA GLN A 50 -7.03 11.56 -15.57
C GLN A 50 -5.61 11.83 -15.10
N LEU A 51 -5.20 13.10 -15.03
CA LEU A 51 -3.98 13.49 -14.35
C LEU A 51 -4.27 13.70 -12.86
N VAL A 52 -3.49 13.08 -11.99
CA VAL A 52 -3.62 13.19 -10.54
C VAL A 52 -2.27 13.54 -9.91
N PRO A 53 -2.24 14.33 -8.82
CA PRO A 53 -1.04 14.44 -8.01
C PRO A 53 -0.74 13.08 -7.36
N CYS A 54 0.53 12.73 -7.28
CA CYS A 54 1.02 11.63 -6.47
C CYS A 54 2.02 12.12 -5.41
N ALA A 55 2.13 11.38 -4.32
CA ALA A 55 3.15 11.57 -3.30
C ALA A 55 3.66 10.23 -2.77
N THR A 56 4.77 10.29 -2.06
CA THR A 56 5.30 9.17 -1.31
C THR A 56 4.67 9.08 0.08
N LEU A 57 4.70 7.90 0.69
CA LEU A 57 4.25 7.74 2.08
C LEU A 57 5.13 8.55 3.05
N ASP A 58 6.44 8.65 2.78
CA ASP A 58 7.34 9.49 3.57
C ASP A 58 6.97 10.97 3.49
N TRP A 59 6.58 11.47 2.31
CA TRP A 59 6.16 12.87 2.15
C TRP A 59 4.91 13.18 3.00
N ILE A 60 3.99 12.23 3.11
CA ILE A 60 2.81 12.35 3.96
C ILE A 60 3.21 12.30 5.44
N ALA A 61 4.08 11.37 5.82
CA ALA A 61 4.54 11.17 7.19
C ALA A 61 5.26 12.41 7.79
N GLU A 62 5.84 13.26 6.95
CA GLU A 62 6.43 14.54 7.38
C GLU A 62 5.39 15.62 7.75
N ARG A 63 4.13 15.46 7.32
CA ARG A 63 3.08 16.50 7.39
C ARG A 63 1.93 16.14 8.33
N TYR A 64 1.85 14.87 8.71
CA TYR A 64 0.80 14.32 9.56
C TYR A 64 1.42 13.58 10.76
N GLU A 65 0.59 13.31 11.78
CA GLU A 65 1.02 12.43 12.86
C GLU A 65 1.37 11.04 12.31
N LEU A 66 2.48 10.47 12.81
CA LEU A 66 2.94 9.16 12.35
C LEU A 66 1.89 8.09 12.67
N PRO A 67 1.47 7.28 11.68
CA PRO A 67 0.50 6.24 11.91
C PRO A 67 1.11 5.12 12.77
N ASN A 68 0.26 4.46 13.55
CA ASN A 68 0.56 3.17 14.18
C ASN A 68 0.13 2.00 13.29
N PHE A 69 -0.78 2.25 12.33
CA PHE A 69 -1.27 1.24 11.39
C PHE A 69 -1.53 1.85 10.01
N VAL A 70 -1.19 1.12 8.94
CA VAL A 70 -1.39 1.53 7.55
C VAL A 70 -2.02 0.40 6.74
N LYS A 71 -3.15 0.68 6.05
CA LYS A 71 -3.73 -0.21 5.05
C LYS A 71 -3.30 0.24 3.65
N ILE A 72 -2.80 -0.68 2.82
CA ILE A 72 -2.44 -0.43 1.43
C ILE A 72 -3.21 -1.41 0.53
N ASP A 73 -4.07 -0.85 -0.30
CA ASP A 73 -4.94 -1.55 -1.24
C ASP A 73 -5.20 -0.55 -2.38
N ILE A 74 -4.30 -0.56 -3.37
CA ILE A 74 -4.17 0.48 -4.39
C ILE A 74 -4.00 -0.13 -5.79
N GLU A 75 -4.59 -1.31 -6.00
CA GLU A 75 -4.72 -1.99 -7.29
C GLU A 75 -3.38 -2.14 -8.04
N GLY A 76 -2.37 -2.73 -7.37
CA GLY A 76 -1.10 -3.12 -7.98
C GLY A 76 0.05 -2.14 -7.77
N ALA A 77 -0.22 -0.96 -7.19
CA ALA A 77 0.80 0.05 -6.90
C ALA A 77 1.45 -0.13 -5.51
N GLU A 78 1.20 -1.23 -4.80
CA GLU A 78 1.68 -1.46 -3.42
C GLU A 78 3.21 -1.42 -3.34
N LEU A 79 3.90 -1.98 -4.34
CA LEU A 79 5.36 -1.94 -4.40
C LEU A 79 5.88 -0.50 -4.56
N LEU A 80 5.22 0.33 -5.39
CA LEU A 80 5.58 1.75 -5.54
C LEU A 80 5.40 2.50 -4.22
N ALA A 81 4.26 2.26 -3.54
CA ALA A 81 4.00 2.88 -2.24
C ALA A 81 5.07 2.53 -1.20
N LEU A 82 5.47 1.26 -1.11
CA LEU A 82 6.53 0.83 -0.17
C LEU A 82 7.91 1.36 -0.55
N ASN A 83 8.23 1.47 -1.85
CA ASN A 83 9.48 2.08 -2.29
C ASN A 83 9.61 3.54 -1.84
N GLY A 84 8.49 4.28 -1.79
CA GLY A 84 8.40 5.64 -1.27
C GLY A 84 8.23 5.76 0.26
N ALA A 85 8.41 4.67 1.02
CA ALA A 85 8.09 4.61 2.45
C ALA A 85 9.31 4.31 3.34
N GLN A 86 10.52 4.68 2.91
CA GLN A 86 11.76 4.31 3.59
C GLN A 86 11.81 4.82 5.04
N HIS A 87 11.45 6.09 5.26
CA HIS A 87 11.39 6.66 6.61
C HIS A 87 10.27 6.02 7.44
N LEU A 88 9.11 5.79 6.83
CA LEU A 88 7.98 5.16 7.49
C LEU A 88 8.33 3.74 7.96
N LEU A 89 8.95 2.93 7.10
CA LEU A 89 9.36 1.56 7.39
C LEU A 89 10.51 1.48 8.42
N SER A 90 11.47 2.41 8.36
CA SER A 90 12.67 2.36 9.21
C SER A 90 12.53 3.09 10.55
N LYS A 91 11.75 4.18 10.63
CA LYS A 91 11.66 5.03 11.82
C LYS A 91 10.31 5.01 12.50
N ALA A 92 9.24 5.21 11.73
CA ALA A 92 7.88 5.23 12.30
C ALA A 92 7.41 3.82 12.66
N ARG A 93 7.83 2.84 11.87
CA ARG A 93 7.59 1.41 12.05
C ARG A 93 6.12 1.08 12.36
N PRO A 94 5.13 1.53 11.55
CA PRO A 94 3.74 1.13 11.78
C PRO A 94 3.54 -0.35 11.45
N SER A 95 2.47 -0.93 11.95
CA SER A 95 1.94 -2.19 11.43
C SER A 95 1.26 -1.96 10.07
N PHE A 96 1.32 -2.93 9.16
CA PHE A 96 0.72 -2.82 7.83
C PHE A 96 -0.28 -3.93 7.53
N LEU A 97 -1.36 -3.60 6.81
CA LEU A 97 -2.19 -4.55 6.07
C LEU A 97 -2.10 -4.23 4.57
N ILE A 98 -1.53 -5.13 3.78
CA ILE A 98 -1.19 -4.87 2.37
C ILE A 98 -1.82 -5.94 1.48
N GLU A 99 -2.51 -5.52 0.42
CA GLU A 99 -3.01 -6.38 -0.65
C GLU A 99 -1.92 -6.68 -1.70
N VAL A 100 -1.12 -7.73 -1.45
CA VAL A 100 0.06 -8.05 -2.25
C VAL A 100 -0.32 -8.88 -3.47
N SER A 101 -0.15 -8.30 -4.67
CA SER A 101 -0.30 -9.02 -5.93
C SER A 101 0.79 -10.10 -6.08
N SER A 102 0.50 -11.15 -6.86
CA SER A 102 1.46 -12.23 -7.12
C SER A 102 2.72 -11.75 -7.84
N GLU A 103 2.60 -10.70 -8.66
CA GLU A 103 3.73 -10.08 -9.38
C GLU A 103 4.72 -9.41 -8.41
N ASN A 104 4.19 -8.75 -7.37
CA ASN A 104 5.00 -7.99 -6.40
C ASN A 104 5.41 -8.80 -5.16
N GLN A 105 4.98 -10.05 -5.05
CA GLN A 105 5.09 -10.88 -3.86
C GLN A 105 6.51 -10.93 -3.27
N TYR A 106 7.51 -11.22 -4.10
CA TYR A 106 8.90 -11.33 -3.67
C TYR A 106 9.49 -9.97 -3.29
N SER A 107 9.28 -8.94 -4.11
CA SER A 107 9.80 -7.60 -3.87
C SER A 107 9.28 -7.01 -2.57
N ILE A 108 7.97 -7.12 -2.34
CA ILE A 108 7.33 -6.63 -1.10
C ILE A 108 7.81 -7.43 0.11
N THR A 109 7.92 -8.75 -0.02
CA THR A 109 8.49 -9.59 1.06
C THR A 109 9.89 -9.11 1.43
N ASN A 110 10.76 -8.90 0.44
CA ASN A 110 12.13 -8.46 0.69
C ASN A 110 12.17 -7.11 1.41
N ILE A 111 11.42 -6.11 0.93
CA ILE A 111 11.36 -4.78 1.56
C ILE A 111 10.96 -4.89 3.03
N LEU A 112 9.91 -5.65 3.34
CA LEU A 112 9.41 -5.79 4.71
C LEU A 112 10.43 -6.53 5.60
N LEU A 113 11.00 -7.64 5.11
CA LEU A 113 12.00 -8.41 5.87
C LEU A 113 13.29 -7.61 6.10
N GLU A 114 13.75 -6.83 5.12
CA GLU A 114 14.91 -5.93 5.24
C GLU A 114 14.71 -4.86 6.32
N HIS A 115 13.46 -4.48 6.59
CA HIS A 115 13.08 -3.55 7.65
C HIS A 115 12.65 -4.26 8.94
N ASP A 116 13.03 -5.52 9.16
CA ASP A 116 12.72 -6.29 10.37
C ASP A 116 11.21 -6.38 10.66
N TYR A 117 10.41 -6.64 9.64
CA TYR A 117 8.98 -6.98 9.80
C TYR A 117 8.74 -8.49 9.85
N VAL A 118 7.74 -8.88 10.63
CA VAL A 118 7.20 -10.23 10.73
C VAL A 118 5.88 -10.29 9.98
N LEU A 119 5.76 -11.25 9.06
CA LEU A 119 4.61 -11.36 8.16
C LEU A 119 3.64 -12.43 8.62
N TYR A 120 2.34 -12.17 8.50
CA TYR A 120 1.26 -13.09 8.77
C TYR A 120 0.25 -13.06 7.62
N ASN A 121 -0.42 -14.20 7.38
CA ASN A 121 -1.52 -14.25 6.42
C ASN A 121 -2.81 -13.84 7.13
N ALA A 122 -3.31 -12.64 6.87
CA ALA A 122 -4.52 -12.11 7.50
C ALA A 122 -5.81 -12.87 7.11
N SER A 123 -5.77 -13.63 6.01
CA SER A 123 -6.88 -14.52 5.62
C SER A 123 -6.90 -15.84 6.39
N ASN A 124 -5.85 -16.16 7.16
CA ASN A 124 -5.76 -17.39 7.93
C ASN A 124 -5.74 -17.09 9.44
N VAL A 125 -6.82 -17.50 10.12
CA VAL A 125 -7.06 -17.28 11.56
C VAL A 125 -6.03 -17.98 12.45
N SER A 126 -5.23 -18.92 11.92
CA SER A 126 -4.22 -19.65 12.71
C SER A 126 -2.99 -18.82 13.12
N ALA A 127 -2.92 -17.54 12.73
CA ALA A 127 -1.88 -16.58 13.13
C ALA A 127 -0.44 -17.11 13.00
N LYS A 128 -0.18 -17.90 11.96
CA LYS A 128 1.18 -18.38 11.70
C LYS A 128 1.95 -17.36 10.87
N GLN A 129 3.18 -17.11 11.31
CA GLN A 129 4.15 -16.36 10.52
C GLN A 129 4.34 -17.03 9.16
N ILE A 130 4.42 -16.21 8.12
CA ILE A 130 4.71 -16.63 6.74
C ILE A 130 6.07 -16.07 6.32
N ALA A 131 6.81 -16.84 5.52
CA ALA A 131 8.11 -16.40 4.98
C ALA A 131 7.98 -15.57 3.70
N LEU A 132 6.80 -15.62 3.06
CA LEU A 132 6.51 -14.96 1.80
C LEU A 132 5.14 -14.27 1.94
N ALA A 133 5.06 -13.00 1.56
CA ALA A 133 3.82 -12.23 1.60
C ALA A 133 2.69 -12.97 0.89
N SER A 134 1.49 -12.96 1.47
CA SER A 134 0.27 -13.47 0.85
C SER A 134 -0.59 -12.32 0.33
N PHE A 135 -1.68 -12.61 -0.41
CA PHE A 135 -2.57 -11.57 -0.89
C PHE A 135 -2.99 -10.60 0.22
N ASN A 136 -3.52 -11.09 1.35
CA ASN A 136 -3.70 -10.25 2.54
C ASN A 136 -2.53 -10.44 3.50
N THR A 137 -1.50 -9.60 3.38
CA THR A 137 -0.34 -9.63 4.28
C THR A 137 -0.52 -8.66 5.42
N LEU A 138 -0.46 -9.17 6.65
CA LEU A 138 -0.33 -8.38 7.86
C LEU A 138 1.15 -8.38 8.25
N ALA A 139 1.77 -7.21 8.39
CA ALA A 139 3.17 -7.07 8.74
C ALA A 139 3.31 -6.25 10.03
N PHE A 140 3.99 -6.82 11.04
CA PHE A 140 4.30 -6.14 12.29
C PHE A 140 5.80 -5.86 12.38
N PRO A 141 6.23 -4.72 12.94
CA PRO A 141 7.60 -4.57 13.41
C PRO A 141 7.95 -5.72 14.35
N LYS A 142 9.15 -6.29 14.25
CA LYS A 142 9.57 -7.45 15.05
C LYS A 142 9.41 -7.26 16.56
N GLU A 143 9.54 -6.02 17.06
CA GLU A 143 9.34 -5.66 18.46
C GLU A 143 7.87 -5.66 18.92
N GLU A 144 6.91 -5.62 17.99
CA GLU A 144 5.46 -5.64 18.23
C GLU A 144 4.80 -6.95 17.76
N ALA A 145 5.58 -7.88 17.20
CA ALA A 145 5.07 -9.13 16.65
C ALA A 145 4.50 -10.06 17.73
N LEU A 146 3.41 -10.76 17.37
CA LEU A 146 2.66 -11.72 18.20
C LEU A 146 3.39 -13.05 18.40
#